data_AF-A0A538T5U4-F1
#
_entry.id   AF-A0A538T5U4-F1
#
_cell.length_a   1.000
_cell.length_b   1.000
_cell.length_c   1.000
_cell.angle_alpha   90.00
_cell.angle_beta   90.00
_cell.angle_gamma   90.00
#
_symmetry.space_group_name_H-M   'P 1'
#
loop_
_entity.id
_entity.type
_entity.pdbx_description
1 polymer ?
#
loop_
_entity_poly.entity_id
_entity_poly.type
_entity_poly.pdbx_seq_one_letter_code
_entity_poly.pdbx_strand_id
1 'polypeptide(L)'
;MRMPKGRAGSGPRLETGPRRRQDRRARSTARLAGWLLPALALLLAALVHRRALGAFFSTDDFVRLEEAKGLLAPARTMWRLVSEVLYVKGMLSWFGPRPLPFHIVSLALHLANTAWVLRTGRRAGLTAGASFFAACYFGAFPLFYAALASAVNINDIMALTFVFMALQALETPSPARTAGGLACFVIALLSKEAVVFVPFAALLLPQSGERRAGSARRLAPLLLAGAAFAGFYLAFREHGLGTGGRAYAVGFGANLAHNLMTYRAGASTSCARFRARERSTPLRGAWACGRSWRSRSRRCSRLAGAA
;
A
#
# COMPACT_ATOMS: atom_id res chain seq x y z
N MET A 1 -18.28 63.28 -35.23
CA MET A 1 -17.33 63.98 -34.33
C MET A 1 -17.09 63.09 -33.11
N ARG A 2 -16.00 62.31 -33.08
CA ARG A 2 -15.66 61.35 -32.01
C ARG A 2 -14.32 61.76 -31.40
N MET A 3 -14.33 62.14 -30.13
CA MET A 3 -13.14 62.54 -29.37
C MET A 3 -12.34 61.31 -28.91
N PRO A 4 -10.99 61.30 -29.05
CA PRO A 4 -10.13 60.28 -28.46
C PRO A 4 -9.83 60.63 -26.99
N LYS A 5 -10.18 59.76 -26.05
CA LYS A 5 -9.77 59.90 -24.63
C LYS A 5 -8.47 59.13 -24.40
N GLY A 6 -7.47 59.89 -23.97
CA GLY A 6 -6.06 59.50 -23.90
C GLY A 6 -5.77 58.38 -22.91
N ARG A 7 -4.86 57.50 -23.34
CA ARG A 7 -4.14 56.57 -22.47
C ARG A 7 -3.05 57.35 -21.74
N ALA A 8 -3.31 57.70 -20.48
CA ALA A 8 -2.27 58.12 -19.54
C ALA A 8 -1.35 56.92 -19.27
N GLY A 9 -0.10 57.02 -19.72
CA GLY A 9 0.94 56.03 -19.50
C GLY A 9 1.32 55.96 -18.02
N SER A 10 0.84 54.94 -17.32
CA SER A 10 1.37 54.53 -16.03
C SER A 10 2.69 53.79 -16.24
N GLY A 11 3.80 54.54 -16.18
CA GLY A 11 5.14 53.97 -16.17
C GLY A 11 5.29 52.93 -15.05
N PRO A 12 6.03 51.83 -15.28
CA PRO A 12 6.24 50.81 -14.27
C PRO A 12 6.99 51.41 -13.08
N ARG A 13 6.28 51.63 -11.97
CA ARG A 13 6.90 51.96 -10.67
C ARG A 13 7.84 50.80 -10.32
N LEU A 14 9.14 51.06 -10.45
CA LEU A 14 10.20 50.18 -9.96
C LEU A 14 10.19 50.20 -8.43
N GLU A 15 9.23 49.49 -7.82
CA GLU A 15 9.32 49.10 -6.42
C GLU A 15 10.41 48.03 -6.28
N THR A 16 11.66 48.46 -6.27
CA THR A 16 12.85 47.68 -5.89
C THR A 16 12.89 47.50 -4.37
N GLY A 17 11.81 46.98 -3.79
CA GLY A 17 11.60 46.93 -2.36
C GLY A 17 12.02 45.62 -1.69
N PRO A 18 12.61 45.65 -0.48
CA PRO A 18 13.01 44.48 0.33
C PRO A 18 11.86 43.49 0.63
N ARG A 19 10.60 43.89 0.44
CA ARG A 19 9.41 43.00 0.53
C ARG A 19 9.52 41.75 -0.34
N ARG A 20 10.12 41.85 -1.52
CA ARG A 20 10.27 40.70 -2.44
C ARG A 20 11.20 39.61 -1.87
N ARG A 21 12.15 39.97 -0.99
CA ARG A 21 13.04 39.00 -0.32
C ARG A 21 12.34 38.31 0.86
N GLN A 22 11.48 39.01 1.60
CA GLN A 22 10.78 38.45 2.76
C GLN A 22 9.72 37.42 2.34
N ASP A 23 8.95 37.70 1.28
CA ASP A 23 8.00 36.74 0.69
C ASP A 23 8.67 35.48 0.16
N ARG A 24 9.87 35.60 -0.41
CA ARG A 24 10.64 34.44 -0.90
C ARG A 24 11.10 33.54 0.24
N ARG A 25 11.57 34.11 1.36
CA ARG A 25 11.99 33.35 2.55
C ARG A 25 10.80 32.64 3.22
N ALA A 26 9.65 33.30 3.34
CA ALA A 26 8.44 32.67 3.87
C ALA A 26 7.93 31.51 3.00
N ARG A 27 8.03 31.63 1.67
CA ARG A 27 7.66 30.54 0.74
C ARG A 27 8.64 29.37 0.80
N SER A 28 9.94 29.60 1.03
CA SER A 28 10.92 28.51 1.12
C SER A 28 10.79 27.71 2.41
N THR A 29 10.58 28.37 3.54
CA THR A 29 10.35 27.68 4.83
C THR A 29 9.06 26.88 4.82
N ALA A 30 7.97 27.43 4.25
CA ALA A 30 6.71 26.70 4.08
C ALA A 30 6.85 25.46 3.19
N ARG A 31 7.67 25.53 2.12
CA ARG A 31 7.93 24.38 1.24
C ARG A 31 8.70 23.27 1.95
N LEU A 32 9.75 23.60 2.70
CA LEU A 32 10.54 22.61 3.46
C LEU A 32 9.68 21.92 4.53
N ALA A 33 8.87 22.70 5.26
CA ALA A 33 7.92 22.16 6.23
C ALA A 33 6.89 21.21 5.59
N GLY A 34 6.49 21.47 4.35
CA GLY A 34 5.58 20.61 3.59
C GLY A 34 6.11 19.21 3.27
N TRP A 35 7.44 19.06 3.12
CA TRP A 35 8.08 17.76 2.82
C TRP A 35 8.49 16.98 4.07
N LEU A 36 8.63 17.65 5.22
CA LEU A 36 9.07 17.02 6.46
C LEU A 36 8.10 15.93 6.94
N LEU A 37 6.79 16.19 6.93
CA LEU A 37 5.79 15.22 7.40
C LEU A 37 5.74 13.96 6.53
N PRO A 38 5.66 14.03 5.19
CA PRO A 38 5.80 12.84 4.34
C PRO A 38 7.12 12.10 4.59
N ALA A 39 8.25 12.81 4.62
CA ALA A 39 9.56 12.18 4.81
C ALA A 39 9.64 11.41 6.13
N LEU A 40 9.10 11.97 7.21
CA LEU A 40 9.09 11.31 8.52
C LEU A 40 8.18 10.08 8.55
N ALA A 41 7.00 10.14 7.93
CA ALA A 41 6.09 8.99 7.84
C ALA A 41 6.71 7.84 7.04
N LEU A 42 7.36 8.16 5.91
CA LEU A 42 8.05 7.19 5.07
C LEU A 42 9.27 6.59 5.79
N LEU A 43 10.05 7.42 6.48
CA LEU A 43 11.18 6.95 7.27
C LEU A 43 10.72 5.99 8.38
N LEU A 44 9.64 6.32 9.09
CA LEU A 44 9.06 5.46 10.11
C LEU A 44 8.64 4.09 9.53
N ALA A 45 7.89 4.09 8.43
CA ALA A 45 7.47 2.86 7.75
C ALA A 45 8.67 2.01 7.32
N ALA A 46 9.69 2.63 6.72
CA ALA A 46 10.93 1.95 6.32
C ALA A 46 11.67 1.35 7.53
N LEU A 47 11.80 2.09 8.63
CA LEU A 47 12.48 1.62 9.83
C LEU A 47 11.77 0.44 10.51
N VAL A 48 10.44 0.49 10.56
CA VAL A 48 9.62 -0.60 11.13
C VAL A 48 9.74 -1.88 10.30
N HIS A 49 9.73 -1.74 8.97
CA HIS A 49 9.75 -2.88 8.07
C HIS A 49 11.13 -3.28 7.55
N ARG A 50 12.22 -2.63 7.99
CA ARG A 50 13.60 -2.92 7.53
C ARG A 50 14.01 -4.39 7.67
N ARG A 51 13.44 -5.12 8.63
CA ARG A 51 13.72 -6.55 8.84
C ARG A 51 13.21 -7.43 7.70
N ALA A 52 12.18 -7.01 6.96
CA ALA A 52 11.68 -7.74 5.80
C ALA A 52 12.73 -7.82 4.67
N LEU A 53 13.69 -6.88 4.60
CA LEU A 53 14.78 -6.93 3.63
C LEU A 53 15.77 -8.07 3.87
N GLY A 54 15.82 -8.60 5.09
CA GLY A 54 16.63 -9.75 5.46
C GLY A 54 15.84 -11.07 5.47
N ALA A 55 14.56 -11.05 5.08
CA ALA A 55 13.78 -12.27 4.94
C ALA A 55 14.33 -13.10 3.77
N PHE A 56 14.23 -14.42 3.89
CA PHE A 56 14.43 -15.34 2.79
C PHE A 56 13.07 -15.72 2.19
N PHE A 57 13.08 -16.43 1.07
CA PHE A 57 11.85 -16.94 0.45
C PHE A 57 11.06 -17.82 1.42
N SER A 58 9.75 -17.59 1.49
CA SER A 58 8.81 -18.45 2.22
C SER A 58 8.49 -19.72 1.44
N THR A 59 7.84 -20.68 2.08
CA THR A 59 7.38 -21.91 1.39
C THR A 59 6.49 -21.62 0.19
N ASP A 60 5.61 -20.61 0.31
CA ASP A 60 4.72 -20.20 -0.79
C ASP A 60 5.47 -19.52 -1.94
N ASP A 61 6.61 -18.89 -1.65
CA ASP A 61 7.46 -18.28 -2.68
C ASP A 61 8.05 -19.35 -3.61
N PHE A 62 8.48 -20.49 -3.06
CA PHE A 62 9.13 -21.55 -3.84
C PHE A 62 8.24 -22.11 -4.94
N VAL A 63 6.94 -22.33 -4.67
CA VAL A 63 6.00 -22.84 -5.68
C VAL A 63 5.99 -21.93 -6.91
N ARG A 64 5.90 -20.61 -6.72
CA ARG A 64 5.89 -19.65 -7.84
C ARG A 64 7.26 -19.50 -8.51
N LEU A 65 8.35 -19.59 -7.75
CA LEU A 65 9.70 -19.56 -8.30
C LEU A 65 9.98 -20.80 -9.18
N GLU A 66 9.53 -21.98 -8.75
CA GLU A 66 9.67 -23.24 -9.49
C GLU A 66 8.82 -23.25 -10.76
N GLU A 67 7.56 -22.78 -10.69
CA GLU A 67 6.71 -22.56 -11.87
C GLU A 67 7.37 -21.58 -12.85
N ALA A 68 7.94 -20.47 -12.36
CA ALA A 68 8.61 -19.47 -13.18
C ALA A 68 9.91 -19.99 -13.82
N LYS A 69 10.57 -20.97 -13.18
CA LYS A 69 11.73 -21.70 -13.73
C LYS A 69 11.35 -22.87 -14.65
N GLY A 70 10.07 -23.20 -14.76
CA GLY A 70 9.59 -24.32 -15.56
C GLY A 70 9.84 -25.70 -14.91
N LEU A 71 10.11 -25.73 -13.60
CA LEU A 71 10.26 -26.97 -12.83
C LEU A 71 8.89 -27.55 -12.45
N LEU A 72 7.89 -26.68 -12.26
CA LEU A 72 6.50 -27.05 -12.08
C LEU A 72 5.67 -26.61 -13.28
N ALA A 73 4.59 -27.34 -13.58
CA ALA A 73 3.63 -26.95 -14.60
C ALA A 73 3.00 -25.60 -14.18
N PRO A 74 2.99 -24.58 -15.07
CA PRO A 74 2.47 -23.28 -14.70
C PRO A 74 0.98 -23.38 -14.41
N ALA A 75 0.54 -22.83 -13.28
CA ALA A 75 -0.88 -22.61 -13.03
C ALA A 75 -1.48 -21.81 -14.19
N ARG A 76 -2.38 -22.43 -14.95
CA ARG A 76 -3.15 -21.76 -16.01
C ARG A 76 -4.22 -20.90 -15.37
N THR A 77 -3.83 -19.76 -14.83
CA THR A 77 -4.78 -18.83 -14.22
C THR A 77 -4.54 -17.42 -14.72
N MET A 78 -5.64 -16.73 -15.02
CA MET A 78 -5.63 -15.29 -15.24
C MET A 78 -5.61 -14.54 -13.90
N TRP A 79 -5.83 -15.23 -12.78
CA TRP A 79 -5.79 -14.62 -11.46
C TRP A 79 -4.36 -14.34 -11.06
N ARG A 80 -4.13 -13.12 -10.58
CA ARG A 80 -2.81 -12.69 -10.11
C ARG A 80 -1.74 -12.80 -11.19
N LEU A 81 -2.15 -12.76 -12.48
CA LEU A 81 -1.26 -12.82 -13.63
C LEU A 81 -0.14 -11.78 -13.51
N VAL A 82 -0.45 -10.57 -13.09
CA VAL A 82 0.55 -9.50 -12.97
C VAL A 82 1.51 -9.78 -11.81
N SER A 83 0.99 -10.07 -10.62
CA SER A 83 1.79 -10.12 -9.40
C SER A 83 2.49 -11.46 -9.15
N GLU A 84 1.86 -12.59 -9.49
CA GLU A 84 2.41 -13.93 -9.24
C GLU A 84 3.13 -14.51 -10.47
N VAL A 85 2.72 -14.16 -11.69
CA VAL A 85 3.33 -14.71 -12.92
C VAL A 85 4.32 -13.72 -13.55
N LEU A 86 3.85 -12.56 -14.02
CA LEU A 86 4.67 -11.62 -14.77
C LEU A 86 5.75 -10.99 -13.89
N TYR A 87 5.40 -10.56 -12.68
CA TYR A 87 6.35 -9.99 -11.72
C TYR A 87 7.42 -11.00 -11.31
N VAL A 88 7.04 -12.22 -10.90
CA VAL A 88 8.01 -13.23 -10.45
C VAL A 88 8.96 -13.63 -11.59
N LYS A 89 8.43 -13.88 -12.79
CA LYS A 89 9.25 -14.17 -13.98
C LYS A 89 10.18 -13.01 -14.33
N GLY A 90 9.69 -11.78 -14.30
CA GLY A 90 10.49 -10.59 -14.57
C GLY A 90 11.62 -10.41 -13.56
N MET A 91 11.31 -10.51 -12.27
CA MET A 91 12.30 -10.40 -11.20
C MET A 91 13.34 -11.53 -11.25
N LEU A 92 12.93 -12.77 -11.53
CA LEU A 92 13.85 -13.89 -11.72
C LEU A 92 14.75 -13.71 -12.94
N SER A 93 14.22 -13.16 -14.04
CA SER A 93 14.98 -12.88 -15.26
C SER A 93 16.05 -11.81 -15.01
N TRP A 94 15.70 -10.72 -14.33
CA TRP A 94 16.62 -9.59 -14.10
C TRP A 94 17.57 -9.78 -12.94
N PHE A 95 17.11 -10.42 -11.85
CA PHE A 95 17.86 -10.48 -10.60
C PHE A 95 18.25 -11.91 -10.18
N GLY A 96 17.73 -12.94 -10.84
CA GLY A 96 17.91 -14.32 -10.42
C GLY A 96 17.15 -14.64 -9.13
N PRO A 97 17.42 -15.79 -8.48
CA PRO A 97 16.77 -16.22 -7.24
C PRO A 97 17.37 -15.52 -6.01
N ARG A 98 17.64 -14.21 -6.09
CA ARG A 98 18.10 -13.41 -4.95
C ARG A 98 16.87 -12.79 -4.26
N PRO A 99 16.63 -12.98 -2.95
CA PRO A 99 15.43 -12.49 -2.28
C PRO A 99 15.43 -10.96 -2.11
N LEU A 100 16.59 -10.35 -1.87
CA LEU A 100 16.70 -8.93 -1.55
C LEU A 100 16.00 -7.99 -2.57
N PRO A 101 16.21 -8.14 -3.90
CA PRO A 101 15.50 -7.32 -4.89
C PRO A 101 13.96 -7.41 -4.80
N PHE A 102 13.40 -8.57 -4.49
CA PHE A 102 11.95 -8.73 -4.33
C PHE A 102 11.44 -7.91 -3.16
N HIS A 103 12.09 -8.01 -2.00
CA HIS A 103 11.70 -7.26 -0.81
C HIS A 103 11.91 -5.75 -0.96
N ILE A 104 12.93 -5.30 -1.71
CA ILE A 104 13.12 -3.88 -2.03
C ILE A 104 11.93 -3.34 -2.82
N VAL A 105 11.47 -4.07 -3.85
CA VAL A 105 10.31 -3.64 -4.65
C VAL A 105 9.05 -3.60 -3.80
N SER A 106 8.78 -4.64 -3.00
CA SER A 106 7.63 -4.67 -2.09
C SER A 106 7.66 -3.51 -1.09
N LEU A 107 8.82 -3.22 -0.49
CA LEU A 107 8.98 -2.08 0.42
C LEU A 107 8.77 -0.75 -0.30
N ALA A 108 9.32 -0.56 -1.49
CA ALA A 108 9.15 0.66 -2.26
C ALA A 108 7.68 0.93 -2.61
N LEU A 109 6.93 -0.10 -3.02
CA LEU A 109 5.49 0.01 -3.28
C LEU A 109 4.71 0.33 -1.99
N HIS A 110 5.08 -0.26 -0.86
CA HIS A 110 4.46 0.06 0.44
C HIS A 110 4.71 1.51 0.88
N LEU A 111 5.93 2.02 0.66
CA LEU A 111 6.24 3.43 0.90
C LEU A 111 5.42 4.35 -0.02
N ALA A 112 5.25 3.98 -1.30
CA ALA A 112 4.38 4.72 -2.20
C ALA A 112 2.92 4.72 -1.70
N ASN A 113 2.40 3.57 -1.26
CA ASN A 113 1.06 3.45 -0.66
C ASN A 113 0.92 4.32 0.60
N THR A 114 1.94 4.37 1.44
CA THR A 114 1.97 5.22 2.64
C THR A 114 1.90 6.70 2.27
N ALA A 115 2.62 7.13 1.22
CA ALA A 115 2.50 8.50 0.70
C ALA A 115 1.11 8.79 0.13
N TRP A 116 0.49 7.82 -0.54
CA TRP A 116 -0.87 7.95 -1.06
C TRP A 116 -1.91 8.10 0.04
N VAL A 117 -1.78 7.39 1.16
CA VAL A 117 -2.65 7.56 2.34
C VAL A 117 -2.55 8.98 2.88
N LEU A 118 -1.33 9.50 3.05
CA LEU A 118 -1.13 10.89 3.50
C LEU A 118 -1.80 11.88 2.54
N ARG A 119 -1.55 11.74 1.24
CA ARG A 119 -2.12 12.64 0.22
C ARG A 119 -3.64 12.56 0.17
N THR A 120 -4.20 11.36 0.24
CA THR A 120 -5.65 11.12 0.23
C THR A 120 -6.30 11.75 1.46
N GLY A 121 -5.70 11.60 2.64
CA GLY A 121 -6.18 12.25 3.86
C GLY A 121 -6.24 13.78 3.74
N ARG A 122 -5.18 14.41 3.19
CA ARG A 122 -5.16 15.87 2.96
C ARG A 122 -6.24 16.32 1.98
N ARG A 123 -6.51 15.51 0.94
CA ARG A 123 -7.56 15.78 -0.05
C ARG A 123 -8.97 15.56 0.49
N ALA A 124 -9.14 14.66 1.45
CA ALA A 124 -10.39 14.45 2.16
C ALA A 124 -10.67 15.55 3.22
N GLY A 125 -9.84 16.60 3.29
CA GLY A 125 -10.02 17.71 4.23
C GLY A 125 -9.47 17.44 5.63
N LEU A 126 -8.76 16.32 5.86
CA LEU A 126 -8.13 16.07 7.16
C LEU A 126 -7.03 17.09 7.43
N THR A 127 -6.84 17.42 8.71
CA THR A 127 -5.72 18.25 9.16
C THR A 127 -4.37 17.60 8.82
N ALA A 128 -3.29 18.39 8.82
CA ALA A 128 -1.96 17.87 8.47
C ALA A 128 -1.52 16.79 9.46
N GLY A 129 -1.78 17.02 10.75
CA GLY A 129 -1.50 16.05 11.82
C GLY A 129 -2.33 14.77 11.68
N ALA A 130 -3.64 14.87 11.41
CA ALA A 130 -4.48 13.68 11.22
C ALA A 130 -4.06 12.85 10.00
N SER A 131 -3.72 13.51 8.89
CA SER A 131 -3.23 12.82 7.68
C SER A 131 -1.87 12.17 7.90
N PHE A 132 -0.97 12.85 8.63
CA PHE A 132 0.33 12.31 9.02
C PHE A 132 0.18 11.09 9.94
N PHE A 133 -0.70 11.18 10.94
CA PHE A 133 -0.99 10.07 11.85
C PHE A 133 -1.57 8.87 11.11
N ALA A 134 -2.55 9.09 10.21
CA ALA A 134 -3.11 8.02 9.39
C ALA A 134 -2.05 7.32 8.52
N ALA A 135 -1.14 8.10 7.91
CA ALA A 135 -0.04 7.56 7.13
C ALA A 135 0.97 6.80 7.98
N CYS A 136 1.34 7.31 9.17
CA CYS A 136 2.22 6.59 10.09
C CYS A 136 1.59 5.29 10.57
N TYR A 137 0.31 5.33 10.95
CA TYR A 137 -0.43 4.16 11.40
C TYR A 137 -0.49 3.11 10.31
N PHE A 138 -0.87 3.48 9.08
CA PHE A 138 -0.87 2.59 7.92
C PHE A 138 0.53 2.04 7.63
N GLY A 139 1.52 2.93 7.47
CA GLY A 139 2.87 2.57 7.03
C GLY A 139 3.64 1.72 8.03
N ALA A 140 3.38 1.88 9.33
CA ALA A 140 4.02 1.11 10.41
C ALA A 140 3.17 -0.06 10.92
N PHE A 141 2.03 -0.36 10.29
CA PHE A 141 1.11 -1.37 10.80
C PHE A 141 1.74 -2.77 10.71
N PRO A 142 1.84 -3.54 11.82
CA PRO A 142 2.57 -4.82 11.85
C PRO A 142 2.06 -5.88 10.86
N LEU A 143 0.78 -5.83 10.49
CA LEU A 143 0.18 -6.78 9.55
C LEU A 143 0.86 -6.77 8.17
N PHE A 144 1.43 -5.64 7.76
CA PHE A 144 2.14 -5.55 6.48
C PHE A 144 3.46 -6.32 6.47
N TYR A 145 3.99 -6.73 7.63
CA TYR A 145 5.23 -7.52 7.66
C TYR A 145 5.11 -8.82 6.87
N ALA A 146 3.98 -9.54 6.99
CA ALA A 146 3.77 -10.79 6.26
C ALA A 146 3.69 -10.57 4.74
N ALA A 147 3.13 -9.44 4.30
CA ALA A 147 3.09 -9.07 2.88
C ALA A 147 4.47 -8.65 2.35
N LEU A 148 5.28 -7.98 3.18
CA LEU A 148 6.61 -7.49 2.81
C LEU A 148 7.69 -8.58 2.86
N ALA A 149 7.56 -9.55 3.76
CA ALA A 149 8.54 -10.61 4.00
C ALA A 149 8.40 -11.81 3.03
N SER A 150 7.37 -11.84 2.18
CA SER A 150 7.21 -12.86 1.13
C SER A 150 7.26 -12.19 -0.24
N ALA A 151 7.93 -12.84 -1.19
CA ALA A 151 8.04 -12.35 -2.56
C ALA A 151 6.71 -12.45 -3.33
N VAL A 152 5.91 -13.50 -3.07
CA VAL A 152 4.63 -13.73 -3.77
C VAL A 152 3.46 -12.96 -3.17
N ASN A 153 3.55 -12.56 -1.89
CA ASN A 153 2.56 -11.70 -1.24
C ASN A 153 2.62 -10.21 -1.67
N ILE A 154 3.37 -9.90 -2.73
CA ILE A 154 3.40 -8.57 -3.35
C ILE A 154 2.04 -8.17 -3.96
N ASN A 155 1.19 -9.16 -4.27
CA ASN A 155 -0.14 -8.97 -4.84
C ASN A 155 -0.97 -7.90 -4.10
N ASP A 156 -0.96 -7.90 -2.77
CA ASP A 156 -1.72 -6.96 -1.93
C ASP A 156 -1.20 -5.53 -2.08
N ILE A 157 0.11 -5.39 -2.00
CA ILE A 157 0.80 -4.09 -2.02
C ILE A 157 0.68 -3.47 -3.41
N MET A 158 0.90 -4.27 -4.45
CA MET A 158 0.81 -3.86 -5.85
C MET A 158 -0.62 -3.49 -6.23
N ALA A 159 -1.60 -4.32 -5.86
CA ALA A 159 -3.01 -4.03 -6.14
C ALA A 159 -3.45 -2.72 -5.48
N LEU A 160 -3.04 -2.48 -4.22
CA LEU A 160 -3.33 -1.23 -3.53
C LEU A 160 -2.66 -0.02 -4.20
N THR A 161 -1.41 -0.16 -4.69
CA THR A 161 -0.73 0.90 -5.43
C THR A 161 -1.52 1.29 -6.69
N PHE A 162 -1.90 0.31 -7.49
CA PHE A 162 -2.65 0.57 -8.72
C PHE A 162 -4.07 1.08 -8.45
N VAL A 163 -4.70 0.67 -7.35
CA VAL A 163 -5.96 1.28 -6.88
C VAL A 163 -5.80 2.77 -6.59
N PHE A 164 -4.75 3.17 -5.86
CA PHE A 164 -4.52 4.59 -5.59
C PHE A 164 -4.27 5.38 -6.88
N MET A 165 -3.48 4.84 -7.81
CA MET A 165 -3.26 5.46 -9.12
C MET A 165 -4.58 5.59 -9.91
N ALA A 166 -5.41 4.54 -9.90
CA ALA A 166 -6.71 4.55 -10.58
C ALA A 166 -7.64 5.62 -10.03
N LEU A 167 -7.80 5.68 -8.71
CA LEU A 167 -8.64 6.68 -8.04
C LEU A 167 -8.13 8.10 -8.28
N GLN A 168 -6.82 8.32 -8.24
CA GLN A 168 -6.23 9.64 -8.50
C GLN A 168 -6.43 10.09 -9.95
N ALA A 169 -6.27 9.18 -10.91
CA ALA A 169 -6.46 9.51 -12.32
C ALA A 169 -7.90 10.02 -12.57
N LEU A 170 -8.89 9.41 -11.91
CA LEU A 170 -10.29 9.78 -12.04
C LEU A 170 -10.69 11.09 -11.36
N GLU A 171 -9.82 11.72 -10.57
CA GLU A 171 -10.13 13.00 -9.90
C GLU A 171 -10.33 14.17 -10.87
N THR A 172 -9.79 14.08 -12.08
CA THR A 172 -9.94 15.13 -13.09
C THR A 172 -10.61 14.55 -14.32
N PRO A 173 -11.78 15.07 -14.73
CA PRO A 173 -12.52 14.55 -15.88
C PRO A 173 -11.71 14.81 -17.15
N SER A 174 -11.09 13.76 -17.67
CA SER A 174 -10.34 13.76 -18.92
C SER A 174 -10.36 12.35 -19.48
N PRO A 175 -10.65 12.15 -20.78
CA PRO A 175 -10.71 10.82 -21.37
C PRO A 175 -9.40 10.04 -21.22
N ALA A 176 -8.25 10.70 -21.39
CA ALA A 176 -6.94 10.09 -21.20
C ALA A 176 -6.70 9.65 -19.76
N ARG A 177 -7.12 10.47 -18.78
CA ARG A 177 -7.00 10.09 -17.36
C ARG A 177 -7.98 8.98 -16.97
N THR A 178 -9.19 8.98 -17.53
CA THR A 178 -10.14 7.88 -17.34
C THR A 178 -9.58 6.57 -17.88
N ALA A 179 -9.00 6.58 -19.10
CA ALA A 179 -8.36 5.41 -19.68
C ALA A 179 -7.17 4.94 -18.83
N GLY A 180 -6.29 5.85 -18.40
CA GLY A 180 -5.18 5.52 -17.50
C GLY A 180 -5.64 4.96 -16.16
N GLY A 181 -6.71 5.51 -15.58
CA GLY A 181 -7.29 5.03 -14.33
C GLY A 181 -7.91 3.64 -14.47
N LEU A 182 -8.62 3.40 -15.58
CA LEU A 182 -9.16 2.09 -15.92
C LEU A 182 -8.04 1.05 -16.11
N ALA A 183 -6.99 1.40 -16.86
CA ALA A 183 -5.83 0.53 -17.06
C ALA A 183 -5.16 0.17 -15.71
N CYS A 184 -4.94 1.15 -14.84
CA CYS A 184 -4.43 0.89 -13.49
C CYS A 184 -5.36 -0.04 -12.71
N PHE A 185 -6.67 0.18 -12.74
CA PHE A 185 -7.61 -0.68 -12.01
C PHE A 185 -7.66 -2.12 -12.56
N VAL A 186 -7.55 -2.31 -13.87
CA VAL A 186 -7.42 -3.64 -14.47
C VAL A 186 -6.13 -4.31 -14.00
N ILE A 187 -5.01 -3.61 -13.97
CA ILE A 187 -3.75 -4.14 -13.40
C ILE A 187 -3.92 -4.49 -11.92
N ALA A 188 -4.68 -3.69 -11.15
CA ALA A 188 -4.99 -4.00 -9.76
C ALA A 188 -5.81 -5.30 -9.63
N LEU A 189 -6.84 -5.50 -10.46
CA LEU A 189 -7.65 -6.72 -10.49
C LEU A 189 -6.81 -7.96 -10.88
N LEU A 190 -5.91 -7.78 -11.85
CA LEU A 190 -4.96 -8.81 -12.27
C LEU A 190 -3.80 -9.02 -11.28
N SER A 191 -3.69 -8.18 -10.24
CA SER A 191 -2.78 -8.37 -9.12
C SER A 191 -3.50 -9.04 -7.95
N LYS A 192 -4.70 -8.58 -7.59
CA LYS A 192 -5.52 -9.16 -6.53
C LYS A 192 -7.01 -8.94 -6.77
N GLU A 193 -7.76 -10.03 -6.84
CA GLU A 193 -9.20 -10.07 -7.08
C GLU A 193 -10.02 -9.32 -6.02
N ALA A 194 -9.54 -9.24 -4.78
CA ALA A 194 -10.24 -8.57 -3.67
C ALA A 194 -10.49 -7.07 -3.92
N VAL A 195 -9.76 -6.43 -4.85
CA VAL A 195 -9.96 -5.01 -5.18
C VAL A 195 -11.25 -4.73 -5.95
N VAL A 196 -11.98 -5.77 -6.39
CA VAL A 196 -13.28 -5.63 -7.06
C VAL A 196 -14.29 -4.80 -6.25
N PHE A 197 -14.17 -4.81 -4.92
CA PHE A 197 -15.06 -4.07 -4.02
C PHE A 197 -14.63 -2.62 -3.75
N VAL A 198 -13.43 -2.22 -4.19
CA VAL A 198 -12.91 -0.85 -3.96
C VAL A 198 -13.82 0.25 -4.50
N PRO A 199 -14.35 0.19 -5.75
CA PRO A 199 -15.22 1.28 -6.23
C PRO A 199 -16.50 1.40 -5.40
N PHE A 200 -17.02 0.30 -4.82
CA PHE A 200 -18.14 0.35 -3.89
C PHE A 200 -17.76 1.06 -2.58
N ALA A 201 -16.59 0.74 -2.00
CA ALA A 201 -16.08 1.45 -0.83
C ALA A 201 -15.88 2.94 -1.10
N ALA A 202 -15.38 3.30 -2.29
CA ALA A 202 -15.19 4.68 -2.70
C ALA A 202 -16.51 5.46 -2.89
N LEU A 203 -17.61 4.78 -3.24
CA LEU A 203 -18.95 5.39 -3.27
C LEU A 203 -19.48 5.71 -1.87
N LEU A 204 -19.13 4.89 -0.87
CA LEU A 204 -19.53 5.08 0.53
C LEU A 204 -18.75 6.20 1.22
N LEU A 205 -17.62 6.62 0.65
CA LEU A 205 -16.74 7.67 1.16
C LEU A 205 -16.73 8.87 0.19
N PRO A 206 -17.84 9.62 0.07
CA PRO A 206 -17.92 10.74 -0.86
C PRO A 206 -16.88 11.80 -0.51
N GLN A 207 -16.27 12.38 -1.54
CA GLN A 207 -15.37 13.51 -1.36
C GLN A 207 -16.17 14.73 -0.87
N SER A 208 -15.57 15.53 0.02
CA SER A 208 -16.19 16.73 0.57
C SER A 208 -16.69 17.66 -0.55
N GLY A 209 -18.00 17.91 -0.58
CA GLY A 209 -18.65 18.78 -1.56
C GLY A 209 -19.13 18.09 -2.85
N GLU A 210 -18.84 16.81 -3.05
CA GLU A 210 -19.31 16.06 -4.22
C GLU A 210 -20.71 15.47 -3.98
N ARG A 211 -21.63 15.65 -4.93
CA ARG A 211 -22.94 14.96 -4.91
C ARG A 211 -22.75 13.48 -5.22
N ARG A 212 -23.51 12.60 -4.57
CA ARG A 212 -23.45 11.13 -4.79
C ARG A 212 -23.53 10.72 -6.27
N ALA A 213 -24.37 11.39 -7.06
CA ALA A 213 -24.49 11.15 -8.50
C ALA A 213 -23.19 11.48 -9.28
N GLY A 214 -22.47 12.52 -8.85
CA GLY A 214 -21.16 12.88 -9.40
C GLY A 214 -20.11 11.81 -9.11
N SER A 215 -20.04 11.35 -7.86
CA SER A 215 -19.14 10.26 -7.46
C SER A 215 -19.44 8.97 -8.22
N ALA A 216 -20.73 8.63 -8.39
CA ALA A 216 -21.16 7.47 -9.17
C ALA A 216 -20.73 7.56 -10.64
N ARG A 217 -20.94 8.71 -11.29
CA ARG A 217 -20.52 8.92 -12.68
C ARG A 217 -18.99 8.82 -12.84
N ARG A 218 -18.24 9.37 -11.89
CA ARG A 218 -16.77 9.30 -11.88
C ARG A 218 -16.26 7.86 -11.72
N LEU A 219 -16.88 7.08 -10.84
CA LEU A 219 -16.47 5.70 -10.53
C LEU A 219 -17.09 4.65 -11.47
N ALA A 220 -18.05 5.03 -12.32
CA ALA A 220 -18.72 4.13 -13.26
C ALA A 220 -17.77 3.26 -14.09
N PRO A 221 -16.64 3.77 -14.66
CA PRO A 221 -15.70 2.92 -15.39
C PRO A 221 -15.10 1.79 -14.54
N LEU A 222 -14.81 2.06 -13.26
CA LEU A 222 -14.26 1.05 -12.35
C LEU A 222 -15.32 0.05 -11.90
N LEU A 223 -16.56 0.51 -11.66
CA LEU A 223 -17.68 -0.37 -11.33
C LEU A 223 -17.98 -1.34 -12.47
N LEU A 224 -18.01 -0.84 -13.71
CA LEU A 224 -18.23 -1.68 -14.89
C LEU A 224 -17.09 -2.68 -15.09
N ALA A 225 -15.84 -2.25 -14.93
CA ALA A 225 -14.69 -3.15 -15.01
C ALA A 225 -14.71 -4.22 -13.91
N GLY A 226 -15.03 -3.85 -12.68
CA GLY A 226 -15.16 -4.77 -11.56
C GLY A 226 -16.30 -5.78 -11.76
N ALA A 227 -17.47 -5.31 -12.24
CA ALA A 227 -18.60 -6.17 -12.57
C ALA A 227 -18.28 -7.14 -13.71
N ALA A 228 -17.64 -6.66 -14.78
CA ALA A 228 -17.20 -7.49 -15.89
C ALA A 228 -16.19 -8.56 -15.44
N PHE A 229 -15.21 -8.18 -14.61
CA PHE A 229 -14.24 -9.11 -14.04
C PHE A 229 -14.89 -10.14 -13.12
N ALA A 230 -15.85 -9.73 -12.28
CA ALA A 230 -16.61 -10.65 -11.43
C ALA A 230 -17.48 -11.61 -12.25
N GLY A 231 -18.15 -11.13 -13.30
CA GLY A 231 -18.92 -11.95 -14.22
C GLY A 231 -18.04 -12.97 -14.95
N PHE A 232 -16.88 -12.53 -15.44
CA PHE A 232 -15.87 -13.41 -16.02
C PHE A 232 -15.39 -14.46 -15.01
N TYR A 233 -15.07 -14.07 -13.78
CA TYR A 233 -14.68 -15.00 -12.71
C TYR A 233 -15.75 -16.08 -12.49
N LEU A 234 -17.01 -15.69 -12.36
CA LEU A 234 -18.11 -16.63 -12.11
C LEU A 234 -18.33 -17.58 -13.29
N ALA A 235 -18.24 -17.10 -14.53
CA ALA A 235 -18.41 -17.92 -15.73
C ALA A 235 -17.29 -18.98 -15.89
N PHE A 236 -16.06 -18.63 -15.53
CA PHE A 236 -14.89 -19.46 -15.80
C PHE A 236 -14.36 -20.24 -14.59
N ARG A 237 -14.92 -20.05 -13.38
CA ARG A 237 -14.45 -20.73 -12.17
C ARG A 237 -14.45 -22.26 -12.28
N GLU A 238 -15.42 -22.84 -12.99
CA GLU A 238 -15.59 -24.31 -13.11
C GLU A 238 -14.63 -24.94 -14.13
N HIS A 239 -14.09 -24.13 -15.05
CA HIS A 239 -13.14 -24.56 -16.08
C HIS A 239 -11.70 -24.64 -15.57
N GLY A 240 -11.50 -24.75 -14.25
CA GLY A 240 -10.17 -24.78 -13.62
C GLY A 240 -9.42 -23.46 -13.66
N LEU A 241 -10.04 -22.39 -14.16
CA LEU A 241 -9.41 -21.06 -14.17
C LEU A 241 -9.48 -20.41 -12.78
N GLY A 242 -10.44 -20.79 -11.92
CA GLY A 242 -10.66 -20.30 -10.55
C GLY A 242 -9.48 -20.49 -9.57
N THR A 243 -9.33 -19.60 -8.58
CA THR A 243 -8.34 -19.78 -7.50
C THR A 243 -8.77 -20.91 -6.56
N GLY A 244 -7.90 -21.89 -6.32
CA GLY A 244 -7.96 -22.73 -5.11
C GLY A 244 -8.53 -24.15 -5.24
N GLY A 245 -9.04 -24.57 -6.40
CA GLY A 245 -9.64 -25.90 -6.52
C GLY A 245 -10.76 -26.15 -5.49
N ARG A 246 -11.05 -27.41 -5.16
CA ARG A 246 -12.16 -27.76 -4.24
C ARG A 246 -11.97 -27.24 -2.81
N ALA A 247 -10.74 -26.92 -2.40
CA ALA A 247 -10.44 -26.42 -1.06
C ALA A 247 -11.01 -25.02 -0.78
N TYR A 248 -11.28 -24.24 -1.84
CA TYR A 248 -11.87 -22.89 -1.74
C TYR A 248 -13.27 -22.84 -2.38
N ALA A 249 -13.96 -23.98 -2.45
CA ALA A 249 -15.34 -24.01 -2.92
C ALA A 249 -16.23 -23.14 -2.02
N VAL A 250 -16.78 -22.07 -2.59
CA VAL A 250 -17.71 -21.18 -1.90
C VAL A 250 -19.10 -21.81 -1.93
N GLY A 251 -19.58 -22.26 -0.78
CA GLY A 251 -20.93 -22.76 -0.57
C GLY A 251 -21.74 -21.80 0.29
N PHE A 252 -22.95 -21.47 -0.15
CA PHE A 252 -23.93 -20.78 0.69
C PHE A 252 -24.65 -21.82 1.58
N GLY A 253 -24.77 -21.56 2.88
CA GLY A 253 -25.41 -22.49 3.84
C GLY A 253 -24.78 -22.43 5.23
N ALA A 254 -24.85 -23.53 5.97
CA ALA A 254 -24.32 -23.64 7.35
C ALA A 254 -22.82 -23.29 7.45
N ASN A 255 -22.06 -23.52 6.37
CA ASN A 255 -20.64 -23.14 6.28
C ASN A 255 -20.42 -21.62 6.46
N LEU A 256 -21.37 -20.77 6.04
CA LEU A 256 -21.27 -19.33 6.26
C LEU A 256 -21.36 -18.99 7.75
N ALA A 257 -22.29 -19.61 8.47
CA ALA A 257 -22.44 -19.45 9.91
C ALA A 257 -21.19 -19.98 10.64
N HIS A 258 -20.65 -21.12 10.22
CA HIS A 258 -19.42 -21.68 10.77
C HIS A 258 -18.23 -20.75 10.56
N ASN A 259 -18.03 -20.26 9.33
CA ASN A 259 -16.97 -19.29 9.02
C ASN A 259 -17.11 -18.02 9.87
N LEU A 260 -18.33 -17.47 9.99
CA LEU A 260 -18.59 -16.28 10.81
C LEU A 260 -18.29 -16.53 12.29
N MET A 261 -18.65 -17.70 12.82
CA MET A 261 -18.32 -18.11 14.20
C MET A 261 -16.81 -18.23 14.40
N THR A 262 -16.09 -18.83 13.46
CA THR A 262 -14.61 -18.94 13.51
C THR A 262 -13.94 -17.57 13.50
N TYR A 263 -14.39 -16.64 12.65
CA TYR A 263 -13.88 -15.27 12.66
C TYR A 263 -14.18 -14.53 13.98
N ARG A 264 -15.39 -14.69 14.53
CA ARG A 264 -15.74 -14.13 15.85
C ARG A 264 -14.86 -14.70 16.96
N ALA A 265 -14.70 -16.02 17.03
CA ALA A 265 -13.89 -16.69 18.04
C ALA A 265 -12.41 -16.28 17.97
N GLY A 266 -11.85 -16.14 16.76
CA GLY A 266 -10.50 -15.63 16.56
C GLY A 266 -10.31 -14.20 17.07
N ALA A 267 -11.30 -13.33 16.83
CA ALA A 267 -11.30 -11.95 17.33
C ALA A 267 -11.37 -11.91 18.87
N SER A 268 -12.22 -12.73 19.48
CA SER A 268 -12.33 -12.82 20.95
C SER A 268 -11.04 -13.32 21.60
N THR A 269 -10.43 -14.36 21.02
CA THR A 269 -9.21 -14.99 21.56
C THR A 269 -8.01 -14.05 21.48
N SER A 270 -7.88 -13.31 20.38
CA SER A 270 -6.81 -12.32 20.20
C SER A 270 -6.93 -11.18 21.21
N CYS A 271 -8.15 -10.71 21.46
CA CYS A 271 -8.44 -9.67 22.46
C CYS A 271 -8.13 -10.17 23.89
N ALA A 272 -8.47 -11.42 24.21
CA ALA A 272 -8.18 -12.03 25.51
C ALA A 272 -6.67 -12.20 25.76
N ARG A 273 -5.90 -12.71 24.77
CA ARG A 273 -4.44 -12.85 24.89
C ARG A 273 -3.74 -11.50 25.06
N PHE A 274 -4.21 -10.46 24.36
CA PHE A 274 -3.67 -9.12 24.51
C PHE A 274 -3.86 -8.60 25.94
N ARG A 275 -5.08 -8.72 26.49
CA ARG A 275 -5.37 -8.33 27.89
C ARG A 275 -4.59 -9.15 28.92
N ALA A 276 -4.41 -10.45 28.69
CA ALA A 276 -3.66 -11.32 29.61
C ALA A 276 -2.16 -10.96 29.64
N ARG A 277 -1.58 -10.58 28.51
CA ARG A 277 -0.18 -10.14 28.42
C ARG A 277 0.05 -8.79 29.11
N GLU A 278 -0.93 -7.90 29.03
CA GLU A 278 -0.90 -6.59 29.68
C GLU A 278 -0.94 -6.71 31.22
N ARG A 279 -1.68 -7.69 31.77
CA ARG A 279 -1.76 -7.94 33.22
C ARG A 279 -0.54 -8.66 33.81
N SER A 280 0.08 -9.54 33.03
CA SER A 280 1.20 -10.38 33.50
C SER A 280 2.57 -9.70 33.44
N THR A 281 2.66 -8.51 32.84
CA THR A 281 3.91 -7.75 32.77
C THR A 281 3.79 -6.50 33.67
N PRO A 282 4.12 -6.58 34.98
CA PRO A 282 4.23 -5.38 35.79
C PRO A 282 5.27 -4.45 35.14
N LEU A 283 4.89 -3.21 34.86
CA LEU A 283 5.73 -2.14 34.29
C LEU A 283 6.87 -1.70 35.24
N ARG A 284 7.45 -2.62 36.00
CA ARG A 284 8.63 -2.43 36.84
C ARG A 284 9.84 -3.05 36.12
N GLY A 285 10.55 -2.26 35.30
CA GLY A 285 11.99 -2.50 35.06
C GLY A 285 12.50 -2.82 33.65
N ALA A 286 11.70 -2.73 32.57
CA ALA A 286 12.18 -3.12 31.23
C ALA A 286 13.02 -2.07 30.45
N TRP A 287 13.47 -0.98 31.10
CA TRP A 287 14.46 -0.05 30.52
C TRP A 287 15.91 -0.33 30.95
N ALA A 288 16.18 -1.43 31.69
CA ALA A 288 17.52 -1.81 32.13
C ALA A 288 18.26 -2.79 31.19
N CYS A 289 17.69 -3.18 30.05
CA CYS A 289 18.30 -4.16 29.14
C CYS A 289 19.18 -3.51 28.06
N GLY A 290 20.11 -2.65 28.49
CA GLY A 290 21.09 -1.99 27.61
C GLY A 290 22.56 -2.17 28.04
N ARG A 291 22.84 -2.81 29.19
CA ARG A 291 24.22 -2.88 29.73
C ARG A 291 24.83 -4.29 29.85
N SER A 292 24.10 -5.39 29.60
CA SER A 292 24.65 -6.74 29.85
C SER A 292 25.28 -7.44 28.64
N TRP A 293 25.21 -6.88 27.42
CA TRP A 293 25.80 -7.53 26.24
C TRP A 293 27.34 -7.37 26.13
N ARG A 294 27.96 -6.49 26.94
CA ARG A 294 29.42 -6.32 26.97
C ARG A 294 30.17 -7.25 27.93
N SER A 295 29.49 -8.00 28.81
CA SER A 295 30.17 -8.89 29.76
C SER A 295 30.28 -10.36 29.31
N ARG A 296 29.54 -10.79 28.27
CA ARG A 296 29.64 -12.17 27.74
C ARG A 296 30.72 -12.38 26.66
N SER A 297 31.24 -11.32 26.03
CA SER A 297 32.34 -11.47 25.05
C SER A 297 33.72 -11.70 25.68
N ARG A 298 33.90 -11.48 27.00
CA ARG A 298 35.17 -11.75 27.70
C ARG A 298 35.31 -13.16 28.28
N ARG A 299 34.26 -14.00 28.25
CA ARG A 299 34.32 -15.38 28.76
C ARG A 299 34.65 -16.43 27.69
N CYS A 300 34.42 -16.16 26.41
CA CYS A 300 34.78 -17.12 25.35
C CYS A 300 36.25 -17.04 24.92
N SER A 301 37.00 -15.99 25.26
CA SER A 301 38.43 -15.89 24.94
C SER A 301 39.36 -16.58 25.93
N ARG A 302 38.86 -17.16 27.04
CA ARG A 302 39.67 -17.94 27.99
C ARG A 302 39.62 -19.46 27.80
N LEU A 303 38.81 -19.96 26.87
CA LEU A 303 38.71 -21.40 26.59
C LEU A 303 39.38 -21.81 25.26
N ALA A 304 40.03 -20.88 24.56
CA ALA A 304 40.76 -21.14 23.31
C ALA A 304 42.29 -21.14 23.47
N GLY A 305 42.81 -21.26 24.71
CA GLY A 305 44.25 -21.24 25.01
C GLY A 305 44.77 -22.48 25.74
N ALA A 306 44.02 -23.59 25.72
CA ALA A 306 44.44 -24.86 26.30
C ALA A 306 44.06 -26.01 25.35
N ALA A 307 44.75 -26.07 24.23
CA ALA A 307 44.89 -27.22 23.35
C ALA A 307 46.14 -27.01 22.48
#